data_AF-A0A2V9KL83-F1
#
_entry.id   AF-A0A2V9KL83-F1
#
_cell.length_a   1.000
_cell.length_b   1.000
_cell.length_c   1.000
_cell.angle_alpha   90.00
_cell.angle_beta   90.00
_cell.angle_gamma   90.00
#
_symmetry.space_group_name_H-M   'P 1'
#
loop_
_entity.id
_entity.type
_entity.pdbx_description
1 polymer ?
#
loop_
_entity_poly.entity_id
_entity_poly.type
_entity_poly.pdbx_seq_one_letter_code
_entity_poly.pdbx_strand_id
1 'polypeptide(L)'
;MRIKLIRKIGYTVIAAVLLAGSGFAASPAQQPTALCPNAVTWDFQKEASGLLGEVQALSGKLRLDAEKLESFPRSKLSWESHANQLNLVREHVNQIGDRLKRIQEIRHVTSPWQQQAIDRIVPVAAELASRAQAAIEHLNENKSYLFAPTYTDHLSTIAQQAGELTDSVNTFVEYGNTRQKLEQLQQKLEIAQS
;
A
#
# COMPACT_ATOMS: atom_id res chain seq x y z
N MET A 1 24.63 27.78 -40.59
CA MET A 1 25.88 27.07 -40.97
C MET A 1 26.11 25.94 -39.96
N ARG A 2 26.26 24.71 -40.47
CA ARG A 2 26.62 23.42 -39.79
C ARG A 2 25.57 22.73 -38.90
N ILE A 3 24.75 21.94 -39.59
CA ILE A 3 23.99 20.76 -39.15
C ILE A 3 24.95 19.58 -38.85
N LYS A 4 24.57 18.65 -37.95
CA LYS A 4 24.64 17.16 -38.03
C LYS A 4 24.60 16.52 -36.62
N LEU A 5 24.01 15.35 -36.35
CA LEU A 5 23.24 14.36 -37.13
C LEU A 5 22.57 13.37 -36.16
N ILE A 6 21.35 12.97 -36.50
CA ILE A 6 20.52 11.93 -35.87
C ILE A 6 21.11 10.54 -36.11
N ARG A 7 21.05 9.62 -35.14
CA ARG A 7 21.29 8.18 -35.37
C ARG A 7 20.03 7.37 -35.03
N LYS A 8 19.17 7.20 -36.04
CA LYS A 8 18.27 6.05 -36.17
C LYS A 8 18.96 5.07 -37.11
N ILE A 9 19.08 3.80 -36.72
CA ILE A 9 19.48 2.73 -37.64
C ILE A 9 18.36 1.70 -37.60
N GLY A 10 17.71 1.57 -38.76
CA GLY A 10 16.71 0.57 -39.04
C GLY A 10 17.33 -0.72 -39.59
N TYR A 11 16.45 -1.71 -39.61
CA TYR A 11 16.45 -3.00 -40.30
C TYR A 11 17.45 -3.23 -41.44
N THR A 12 18.02 -4.43 -41.46
CA THR A 12 18.33 -5.16 -42.69
C THR A 12 17.89 -6.61 -42.57
N VAL A 13 16.86 -6.96 -43.34
CA VAL A 13 16.54 -8.31 -43.81
C VAL A 13 17.60 -8.67 -44.85
N ILE A 14 18.24 -9.83 -44.72
CA ILE A 14 18.87 -10.51 -45.86
C ILE A 14 18.42 -11.96 -45.84
N ALA A 15 17.58 -12.30 -46.81
CA ALA A 15 17.36 -13.67 -47.24
C ALA A 15 18.43 -14.04 -48.29
N ALA A 16 19.07 -15.19 -48.12
CA ALA A 16 19.78 -15.89 -49.18
C ALA A 16 19.61 -17.40 -48.96
N VAL A 17 19.38 -18.11 -50.05
CA VAL A 17 18.69 -19.40 -50.15
C VAL A 17 19.54 -20.32 -51.05
N LEU A 18 19.62 -21.62 -50.68
CA LEU A 18 20.08 -22.84 -51.43
C LEU A 18 21.61 -23.10 -51.48
N LEU A 19 22.15 -24.34 -51.44
CA LEU A 19 21.63 -25.72 -51.39
C LEU A 19 22.80 -26.70 -51.05
N ALA A 20 22.43 -27.92 -50.64
CA ALA A 20 23.16 -29.19 -50.73
C ALA A 20 24.19 -29.58 -49.63
N GLY A 21 23.94 -30.73 -48.98
CA GLY A 21 24.93 -31.45 -48.18
C GLY A 21 24.32 -32.34 -47.10
N SER A 22 24.32 -33.64 -47.35
CA SER A 22 23.68 -34.72 -46.58
C SER A 22 24.07 -34.82 -45.09
N GLY A 23 23.05 -35.01 -44.25
CA GLY A 23 23.05 -35.81 -43.02
C GLY A 23 23.95 -35.32 -41.88
N PHE A 24 23.35 -34.74 -40.83
CA PHE A 24 23.58 -35.10 -39.42
C PHE A 24 22.54 -34.35 -38.55
N ALA A 25 21.95 -35.10 -37.62
CA ALA A 25 21.17 -34.70 -36.45
C ALA A 25 20.10 -33.59 -36.62
N ALA A 26 18.83 -34.00 -36.62
CA ALA A 26 17.74 -33.12 -36.25
C ALA A 26 18.03 -32.51 -34.88
N SER A 27 18.36 -31.22 -34.83
CA SER A 27 18.27 -30.46 -33.58
C SER A 27 16.82 -30.57 -33.13
N PRO A 28 16.52 -31.04 -31.91
CA PRO A 28 15.17 -30.87 -31.41
C PRO A 28 14.95 -29.35 -31.34
N ALA A 29 13.94 -28.87 -32.06
CA ALA A 29 13.37 -27.58 -31.76
C ALA A 29 13.15 -27.57 -30.25
N GLN A 30 13.80 -26.64 -29.54
CA GLN A 30 13.46 -26.38 -28.15
C GLN A 30 12.01 -25.92 -28.16
N GLN A 31 11.10 -26.89 -28.00
CA GLN A 31 9.74 -26.64 -27.56
C GLN A 31 9.85 -25.71 -26.37
N PRO A 32 9.04 -24.63 -26.31
CA PRO A 32 8.93 -23.83 -25.10
C PRO A 32 8.75 -24.80 -23.95
N THR A 33 9.76 -24.87 -23.08
CA THR A 33 9.78 -25.72 -21.90
C THR A 33 8.43 -25.55 -21.24
N ALA A 34 7.67 -26.64 -21.14
CA ALA A 34 6.40 -26.66 -20.45
C ALA A 34 6.60 -25.94 -19.12
N LEU A 35 5.90 -24.82 -18.94
CA LEU A 35 5.87 -24.08 -17.69
C LEU A 35 5.56 -25.11 -16.59
N CYS A 36 6.46 -25.23 -15.62
CA CYS A 36 6.35 -26.21 -14.56
C CYS A 36 4.96 -26.09 -13.92
N PRO A 37 4.14 -27.16 -13.86
CA PRO A 37 2.78 -27.11 -13.32
C PRO A 37 2.71 -26.81 -11.81
N ASN A 38 3.86 -26.59 -11.16
CA ASN A 38 4.00 -26.48 -9.71
C ASN A 38 4.68 -25.17 -9.28
N ALA A 39 4.77 -24.16 -10.15
CA ALA A 39 5.06 -22.82 -9.66
C ALA A 39 3.92 -22.44 -8.71
N VAL A 40 4.20 -22.36 -7.41
CA VAL A 40 3.25 -21.80 -6.43
C VAL A 40 2.97 -20.38 -6.90
N THR A 41 1.86 -20.19 -7.61
CA THR A 41 1.40 -18.87 -8.01
C THR A 41 0.92 -18.21 -6.73
N TRP A 42 1.78 -17.35 -6.18
CA TRP A 42 1.43 -16.60 -4.98
C TRP A 42 0.19 -15.73 -5.27
N ASP A 43 -0.80 -15.78 -4.39
CA ASP A 43 -2.04 -15.04 -4.54
C ASP A 43 -1.86 -13.60 -4.01
N PHE A 44 -1.27 -12.75 -4.84
CA PHE A 44 -1.01 -11.35 -4.52
C PHE A 44 -2.28 -10.54 -4.25
N GLN A 45 -3.40 -10.90 -4.86
CA GLN A 45 -4.67 -10.23 -4.61
C GLN A 45 -5.18 -10.54 -3.22
N LYS A 46 -5.10 -11.80 -2.79
CA LYS A 46 -5.43 -12.20 -1.42
C LYS A 46 -4.44 -11.62 -0.41
N GLU A 47 -3.15 -11.57 -0.72
CA GLU A 47 -2.15 -10.89 0.12
C GLU A 47 -2.51 -9.42 0.31
N ALA A 48 -2.82 -8.68 -0.77
CA ALA A 48 -3.21 -7.28 -0.69
C ALA A 48 -4.47 -7.06 0.15
N SER A 49 -5.50 -7.92 0.01
CA SER A 49 -6.69 -7.85 0.87
C SER A 49 -6.38 -8.13 2.34
N GLY A 50 -5.49 -9.08 2.63
CA GLY A 50 -5.03 -9.36 3.99
C GLY A 50 -4.30 -8.17 4.60
N LEU A 51 -3.38 -7.56 3.86
CA LEU A 51 -2.66 -6.37 4.29
C LEU A 51 -3.59 -5.16 4.50
N LEU A 52 -4.60 -4.97 3.65
CA LEU A 52 -5.63 -3.93 3.87
C LEU A 52 -6.41 -4.18 5.17
N GLY A 53 -6.70 -5.44 5.50
CA GLY A 53 -7.31 -5.82 6.79
C GLY A 53 -6.41 -5.52 7.98
N GLU A 54 -5.09 -5.74 7.87
CA GLU A 54 -4.13 -5.35 8.91
C GLU A 54 -4.07 -3.83 9.07
N VAL A 55 -4.05 -3.08 7.96
CA VAL A 55 -4.11 -1.61 7.98
C VAL A 55 -5.39 -1.14 8.66
N GLN A 56 -6.53 -1.80 8.43
CA GLN A 56 -7.81 -1.47 9.08
C GLN A 56 -7.72 -1.61 10.60
N ALA A 57 -7.16 -2.74 11.08
CA ALA A 57 -7.02 -2.98 12.50
C ALA A 57 -6.07 -1.95 13.15
N LEU A 58 -4.97 -1.62 12.48
CA LEU A 58 -4.01 -0.63 12.95
C LEU A 58 -4.56 0.80 12.91
N SER A 59 -5.30 1.18 11.87
CA SER A 59 -5.91 2.51 11.77
C SER A 59 -6.94 2.72 12.87
N GLY A 60 -7.71 1.67 13.22
CA GLY A 60 -8.61 1.70 14.37
C GLY A 60 -7.89 2.01 15.68
N LYS A 61 -6.73 1.38 15.95
CA LYS A 61 -5.91 1.66 17.13
C LYS A 61 -5.33 3.08 17.09
N LEU A 62 -4.79 3.47 15.94
CA LEU A 62 -4.25 4.80 15.69
C LEU A 62 -5.29 5.90 16.00
N ARG A 63 -6.52 5.73 15.52
CA ARG A 63 -7.62 6.67 15.78
C ARG A 63 -7.90 6.82 17.28
N LEU A 64 -8.03 5.71 18.00
CA LEU A 64 -8.25 5.73 19.45
C LEU A 64 -7.12 6.45 20.18
N ASP A 65 -5.87 6.17 19.81
CA ASP A 65 -4.71 6.79 20.44
C ASP A 65 -4.56 8.28 20.09
N ALA A 66 -4.96 8.68 18.88
CA ALA A 66 -4.95 10.07 18.43
C ALA A 66 -6.06 10.90 19.10
N GLU A 67 -7.29 10.37 19.18
CA GLU A 67 -8.41 11.01 19.92
C GLU A 67 -8.06 11.16 21.40
N LYS A 68 -7.43 10.13 21.99
CA LYS A 68 -6.94 10.19 23.36
C LYS A 68 -5.88 11.29 23.52
N LEU A 69 -4.89 11.35 22.62
CA LEU A 69 -3.86 12.39 22.63
C LEU A 69 -4.44 13.80 22.51
N GLU A 70 -5.43 14.01 21.63
CA GLU A 70 -6.11 15.30 21.44
C GLU A 70 -6.83 15.77 22.72
N SER A 71 -7.27 14.85 23.58
CA SER A 71 -7.92 15.19 24.85
C SER A 71 -6.97 15.71 25.93
N PHE A 72 -5.67 15.39 25.83
CA PHE A 72 -4.70 15.64 26.92
C PHE A 72 -4.53 17.11 27.32
N PRO A 73 -4.52 18.09 26.38
CA PRO A 73 -4.47 19.50 26.75
C PRO A 73 -5.64 19.92 27.66
N ARG A 74 -6.84 19.34 27.49
CA ARG A 74 -8.00 19.66 28.33
C ARG A 74 -7.86 19.06 29.73
N SER A 75 -7.24 17.89 29.83
CA SER A 75 -6.96 17.19 31.09
C SER A 75 -5.66 17.61 31.77
N LYS A 76 -4.87 18.52 31.15
CA LYS A 76 -3.60 19.04 31.67
C LYS A 76 -2.61 17.93 32.05
N LEU A 77 -2.50 16.89 31.21
CA LEU A 77 -1.56 15.80 31.46
C LEU A 77 -0.10 16.26 31.34
N SER A 78 0.81 15.50 31.94
CA SER A 78 2.23 15.82 31.93
C SER A 78 2.85 15.62 30.55
N TRP A 79 3.97 16.30 30.27
CA TRP A 79 4.68 16.15 29.00
C TRP A 79 5.10 14.69 28.74
N GLU A 80 5.41 13.91 29.78
CA GLU A 80 5.72 12.48 29.67
C GLU A 80 4.51 11.69 29.16
N SER A 81 3.31 12.04 29.64
CA SER A 81 2.06 11.42 29.19
C SER A 81 1.83 11.68 27.70
N HIS A 82 2.01 12.94 27.27
CA HIS A 82 1.97 13.31 25.87
C HIS A 82 3.01 12.56 25.03
N ALA A 83 4.27 12.50 25.48
CA ALA A 83 5.35 11.81 24.78
C ALA A 83 5.08 10.32 24.62
N ASN A 84 4.59 9.66 25.68
CA ASN A 84 4.22 8.25 25.63
C ASN A 84 3.11 8.00 24.60
N GLN A 85 2.07 8.84 24.59
CA GLN A 85 0.95 8.68 23.67
C GLN A 85 1.32 9.03 22.22
N LEU A 86 2.15 10.06 21.98
CA LEU A 86 2.71 10.35 20.66
C LEU A 86 3.57 9.20 20.13
N ASN A 87 4.29 8.51 21.00
CA ASN A 87 5.05 7.32 20.61
C ASN A 87 4.15 6.16 20.18
N LEU A 88 2.99 5.97 20.81
CA LEU A 88 1.99 4.99 20.36
C LEU A 88 1.41 5.36 18.99
N VAL A 89 1.07 6.63 18.78
CA VAL A 89 0.64 7.16 17.48
C VAL A 89 1.69 6.88 16.40
N ARG A 90 2.95 7.26 16.66
CA ARG A 90 4.08 7.02 15.74
C ARG A 90 4.25 5.53 15.43
N GLU A 91 4.17 4.67 16.45
CA GLU A 91 4.31 3.23 16.28
C GLU A 91 3.23 2.66 15.36
N HIS A 92 1.96 3.00 15.58
CA HIS A 92 0.87 2.57 14.72
C HIS A 92 1.00 3.09 13.29
N VAL A 93 1.39 4.36 13.11
CA VAL A 93 1.63 4.93 11.77
C VAL A 93 2.75 4.22 11.03
N ASN A 94 3.86 3.90 11.70
CA ASN A 94 4.97 3.15 11.10
C ASN A 94 4.52 1.75 10.69
N GLN A 95 3.79 1.06 11.57
CA GLN A 95 3.24 -0.26 11.27
C GLN A 95 2.28 -0.24 10.08
N ILE A 96 1.46 0.80 9.94
CA ILE A 96 0.61 1.02 8.75
C ILE A 96 1.48 1.23 7.52
N GLY A 97 2.50 2.10 7.61
CA GLY A 97 3.44 2.39 6.54
C GLY A 97 4.12 1.14 5.98
N ASP A 98 4.54 0.21 6.85
CA ASP A 98 5.17 -1.05 6.44
C ASP A 98 4.23 -1.93 5.61
N ARG A 99 2.95 -2.04 5.99
CA ARG A 99 1.95 -2.79 5.21
C ARG A 99 1.68 -2.11 3.89
N LEU A 100 1.50 -0.79 3.90
CA LEU A 100 1.25 -0.02 2.69
C LEU A 100 2.41 -0.12 1.70
N LYS A 101 3.66 -0.11 2.18
CA LYS A 101 4.84 -0.36 1.36
C LYS A 101 4.76 -1.73 0.69
N ARG A 102 4.40 -2.78 1.42
CA ARG A 102 4.24 -4.12 0.83
C ARG A 102 3.13 -4.15 -0.22
N ILE A 103 1.99 -3.52 0.03
CA ILE A 103 0.90 -3.43 -0.95
C ILE A 103 1.36 -2.66 -2.21
N GLN A 104 2.16 -1.59 -2.05
CA GLN A 104 2.72 -0.85 -3.18
C GLN A 104 3.68 -1.69 -4.03
N GLU A 105 4.53 -2.52 -3.42
CA GLU A 105 5.44 -3.43 -4.15
C GLU A 105 4.67 -4.38 -5.08
N ILE A 106 3.52 -4.87 -4.61
CA ILE A 106 2.67 -5.79 -5.37
C ILE A 106 1.56 -5.09 -6.17
N ARG A 107 1.49 -3.75 -6.17
CA ARG A 107 0.41 -2.96 -6.81
C ARG A 107 0.14 -3.32 -8.27
N HIS A 108 1.18 -3.69 -9.01
CA HIS A 108 1.09 -4.03 -10.44
C HIS A 108 0.31 -5.33 -10.71
N VAL A 109 0.17 -6.20 -9.70
CA VAL A 109 -0.58 -7.47 -9.77
C VAL A 109 -1.84 -7.47 -8.90
N THR A 110 -2.17 -6.35 -8.25
CA THR A 110 -3.44 -6.21 -7.50
C THR A 110 -4.61 -5.88 -8.42
N SER A 111 -5.83 -6.10 -7.90
CA SER A 111 -7.05 -5.76 -8.62
C SER A 111 -7.29 -4.24 -8.69
N PRO A 112 -8.10 -3.74 -9.64
CA PRO A 112 -8.31 -2.29 -9.80
C PRO A 112 -8.82 -1.57 -8.55
N TRP A 113 -9.71 -2.21 -7.77
CA TRP A 113 -10.23 -1.60 -6.54
C TRP A 113 -9.18 -1.53 -5.44
N GLN A 114 -8.25 -2.50 -5.38
CA GLN A 114 -7.12 -2.47 -4.45
C GLN A 114 -6.14 -1.37 -4.85
N GLN A 115 -5.91 -1.15 -6.15
CA GLN A 115 -5.11 -0.02 -6.63
C GLN A 115 -5.72 1.31 -6.20
N GLN A 116 -7.03 1.48 -6.34
CA GLN A 116 -7.74 2.67 -5.87
C GLN A 116 -7.64 2.84 -4.34
N ALA A 117 -7.71 1.75 -3.57
CA ALA A 117 -7.51 1.80 -2.12
C ALA A 117 -6.12 2.35 -1.78
N ILE A 118 -5.07 1.84 -2.42
CA ILE A 118 -3.68 2.32 -2.25
C ILE A 118 -3.58 3.82 -2.54
N ASP A 119 -4.13 4.25 -3.67
CA ASP A 119 -4.04 5.64 -4.13
C ASP A 119 -4.74 6.63 -3.16
N ARG A 120 -5.70 6.15 -2.37
CA ARG A 120 -6.40 6.96 -1.34
C ARG A 120 -5.73 6.91 0.02
N ILE A 121 -5.28 5.73 0.44
CA ILE A 121 -4.82 5.48 1.81
C ILE A 121 -3.37 5.98 2.01
N VAL A 122 -2.51 5.78 1.02
CA VAL A 122 -1.07 6.09 1.13
C VAL A 122 -0.79 7.56 1.44
N PRO A 123 -1.37 8.55 0.73
CA PRO A 123 -1.07 9.95 0.99
C PRO A 123 -1.46 10.38 2.41
N VAL A 124 -2.58 9.88 2.92
CA VAL A 124 -3.08 10.18 4.28
C VAL A 124 -2.13 9.59 5.33
N ALA A 125 -1.69 8.34 5.16
CA ALA A 125 -0.75 7.71 6.07
C ALA A 125 0.63 8.42 6.10
N ALA A 126 1.11 8.88 4.94
CA ALA A 126 2.37 9.62 4.85
C ALA A 126 2.29 10.99 5.56
N GLU A 127 1.18 11.70 5.40
CA GLU A 127 0.94 12.97 6.08
C GLU A 127 0.83 12.79 7.60
N LEU A 128 0.15 11.74 8.06
CA LEU A 128 0.09 11.36 9.48
C LEU A 128 1.49 11.11 10.07
N ALA A 129 2.37 10.43 9.33
CA ALA A 129 3.74 10.18 9.77
C ALA A 129 4.51 11.49 9.95
N SER A 130 4.40 12.39 8.96
CA SER A 130 5.01 13.72 9.00
C SER A 130 4.52 14.53 10.21
N ARG A 131 3.21 14.54 10.46
CA ARG A 131 2.63 15.29 11.58
C ARG A 131 2.95 14.71 12.94
N ALA A 132 2.94 13.38 13.07
CA ALA A 132 3.35 12.71 14.31
C ALA A 132 4.80 13.06 14.65
N GLN A 133 5.69 13.07 13.64
CA GLN A 133 7.08 13.48 13.81
C GLN A 133 7.20 14.95 14.22
N ALA A 134 6.51 15.86 13.53
CA ALA A 134 6.52 17.29 13.87
C ALA A 134 6.01 17.56 15.30
N ALA A 135 4.96 16.85 15.73
CA ALA A 135 4.42 16.96 17.08
C ALA A 135 5.42 16.45 18.15
N ILE A 136 6.15 15.38 17.86
CA ILE A 136 7.21 14.86 18.73
C ILE A 136 8.36 15.86 18.84
N GLU A 137 8.80 16.43 17.73
CA GLU A 137 9.86 17.46 17.70
C GLU A 137 9.44 18.68 18.51
N HIS A 138 8.24 19.21 18.26
CA HIS A 138 7.70 20.35 19.00
C HIS A 138 7.63 20.07 20.51
N LEU A 139 7.14 18.89 20.91
CA LEU A 139 7.06 18.51 22.32
C LEU A 139 8.44 18.43 22.97
N ASN A 140 9.44 17.88 22.27
CA ASN A 140 10.80 17.75 22.80
C ASN A 140 11.48 19.09 23.00
N GLU A 141 11.24 20.05 22.10
CA GLU A 141 11.77 21.41 22.18
C GLU A 141 11.03 22.28 23.20
N ASN A 142 9.73 22.01 23.43
CA ASN A 142 8.83 22.90 24.18
C ASN A 142 8.12 22.18 25.34
N LYS A 143 8.84 21.37 26.12
CA LYS A 143 8.27 20.54 27.20
C LYS A 143 7.45 21.31 28.25
N SER A 144 7.75 22.59 28.47
CA SER A 144 7.03 23.46 29.41
C SER A 144 5.82 24.18 28.78
N TYR A 145 5.61 24.09 27.47
CA TYR A 145 4.61 24.85 26.73
C TYR A 145 3.62 23.95 25.97
N LEU A 146 2.98 23.03 26.70
CA LEU A 146 2.07 21.98 26.18
C LEU A 146 0.70 22.49 25.70
N PHE A 147 0.42 23.79 25.84
CA PHE A 147 -0.85 24.40 25.46
C PHE A 147 -0.67 25.45 24.35
N ALA A 148 0.48 25.43 23.68
CA ALA A 148 0.74 26.26 22.51
C ALA A 148 -0.33 25.98 21.44
N PRO A 149 -0.93 27.01 20.80
CA PRO A 149 -1.89 26.82 19.73
C PRO A 149 -1.38 25.91 18.61
N THR A 150 -0.10 26.04 18.25
CA THR A 150 0.57 25.21 17.24
C THR A 150 0.63 23.74 17.64
N TYR A 151 0.93 23.43 18.90
CA TYR A 151 0.95 22.06 19.38
C TYR A 151 -0.46 21.46 19.38
N THR A 152 -1.45 22.18 19.89
CA THR A 152 -2.84 21.71 19.92
C THR A 152 -3.42 21.52 18.51
N ASP A 153 -3.02 22.34 17.55
CA ASP A 153 -3.38 22.19 16.13
C ASP A 153 -2.80 20.90 15.52
N HIS A 154 -1.53 20.57 15.82
CA HIS A 154 -0.95 19.30 15.44
C HIS A 154 -1.74 18.12 16.02
N LEU A 155 -2.08 18.15 17.31
CA LEU A 155 -2.83 17.07 17.94
C LEU A 155 -4.21 16.87 17.31
N SER A 156 -4.93 17.97 17.06
CA SER A 156 -6.26 17.91 16.44
C SER A 156 -6.19 17.41 15.00
N THR A 157 -5.19 17.84 14.23
CA THR A 157 -5.03 17.37 12.86
C THR A 157 -4.66 15.88 12.81
N ILE A 158 -3.80 15.41 13.73
CA ILE A 158 -3.48 13.98 13.84
C ILE A 158 -4.75 13.16 14.11
N ALA A 159 -5.63 13.61 15.02
CA ALA A 159 -6.90 12.95 15.32
C ALA A 159 -7.83 12.93 14.09
N GLN A 160 -8.01 14.07 13.43
CA GLN A 160 -8.83 14.16 12.21
C GLN A 160 -8.35 13.20 11.13
N GLN A 161 -7.05 13.23 10.81
CA GLN A 161 -6.49 12.41 9.73
C GLN A 161 -6.47 10.92 10.08
N ALA A 162 -6.30 10.56 11.36
CA ALA A 162 -6.44 9.18 11.81
C ALA A 162 -7.88 8.67 11.63
N GLY A 163 -8.87 9.55 11.84
CA GLY A 163 -10.28 9.31 11.49
C GLY A 163 -10.46 9.07 10.00
N GLU A 164 -10.02 10.01 9.16
CA GLU A 164 -10.14 9.93 7.69
C GLU A 164 -9.47 8.66 7.12
N LEU A 165 -8.30 8.30 7.64
CA LEU A 165 -7.60 7.06 7.29
C LEU A 165 -8.46 5.84 7.63
N THR A 166 -8.98 5.79 8.86
CA THR A 166 -9.79 4.67 9.34
C THR A 166 -11.05 4.49 8.51
N ASP A 167 -11.77 5.59 8.22
CA ASP A 167 -12.99 5.56 7.43
C ASP A 167 -12.74 5.12 5.99
N SER A 168 -11.65 5.61 5.39
CA SER A 168 -11.23 5.23 4.04
C SER A 168 -10.91 3.74 3.97
N VAL A 169 -10.08 3.23 4.90
CA VAL A 169 -9.69 1.82 4.92
C VAL A 169 -10.90 0.92 5.19
N ASN A 170 -11.76 1.29 6.14
CA ASN A 170 -13.01 0.57 6.42
C ASN A 170 -13.86 0.41 5.17
N THR A 171 -14.04 1.50 4.42
CA THR A 171 -14.81 1.49 3.16
C THR A 171 -14.24 0.48 2.16
N PHE A 172 -12.92 0.48 1.94
CA PHE A 172 -12.30 -0.44 0.97
C PHE A 172 -12.30 -1.90 1.45
N VAL A 173 -12.10 -2.16 2.74
CA VAL A 173 -12.17 -3.52 3.29
C VAL A 173 -13.61 -4.05 3.22
N GLU A 174 -14.60 -3.25 3.57
CA GLU A 174 -16.01 -3.61 3.45
C GLU A 174 -16.40 -3.91 2.00
N TYR A 175 -15.94 -3.08 1.05
CA TYR A 175 -16.12 -3.34 -0.37
C TYR A 175 -15.51 -4.69 -0.80
N GLY A 176 -14.27 -4.98 -0.40
CA GLY A 176 -13.60 -6.25 -0.68
C GLY A 176 -14.37 -7.46 -0.11
N ASN A 177 -14.81 -7.37 1.15
CA ASN A 177 -15.61 -8.41 1.81
C ASN A 177 -16.95 -8.64 1.10
N THR A 178 -17.61 -7.57 0.69
CA THR A 178 -18.91 -7.63 -0.02
C THR A 178 -18.75 -8.32 -1.37
N ARG A 179 -17.69 -8.00 -2.12
CA ARG A 179 -17.37 -8.66 -3.39
C ARG A 179 -17.11 -10.14 -3.23
N GLN A 180 -16.27 -10.51 -2.27
CA GLN A 180 -15.98 -11.92 -2.00
C GLN A 180 -17.26 -12.69 -1.64
N LYS A 181 -18.15 -12.10 -0.85
CA LYS A 181 -19.43 -12.71 -0.51
C LYS A 181 -20.33 -12.89 -1.74
N LEU A 182 -20.36 -11.92 -2.65
CA LEU A 182 -21.13 -12.01 -3.89
C LEU A 182 -20.62 -13.16 -4.78
N GLU A 183 -19.30 -13.25 -4.98
CA GLU A 183 -18.66 -14.31 -5.77
C GLU A 183 -18.98 -15.70 -5.19
N GLN A 184 -18.92 -15.85 -3.87
CA GLN A 184 -19.29 -17.10 -3.19
C GLN A 184 -20.77 -17.47 -3.38
N LEU A 185 -21.67 -16.47 -3.38
CA LEU A 185 -23.10 -16.70 -3.59
C LEU A 185 -23.39 -17.10 -5.04
N GLN A 186 -22.74 -16.46 -6.01
CA GLN A 186 -22.86 -16.81 -7.43
C GLN A 186 -22.40 -18.24 -7.69
N GLN A 187 -21.24 -18.63 -7.16
CA GLN A 187 -20.73 -20.00 -7.29
C GLN A 187 -21.70 -21.04 -6.72
N LYS A 188 -22.34 -20.75 -5.58
CA LYS A 188 -23.35 -21.64 -4.99
C LYS A 188 -24.60 -21.78 -5.85
N LEU A 189 -25.04 -20.68 -6.48
CA LEU A 189 -26.19 -20.71 -7.39
C LEU A 189 -25.89 -21.53 -8.64
N GLU A 190 -24.70 -21.41 -9.21
CA GLU A 190 -24.27 -22.20 -10.37
C GLU A 190 -24.24 -23.70 -10.06
N ILE A 191 -23.68 -24.09 -8.90
CA ILE A 191 -23.66 -25.50 -8.45
C ILE A 191 -25.06 -26.05 -8.18
N ALA A 192 -25.98 -25.21 -7.69
CA ALA A 192 -27.36 -25.64 -7.43
C ALA A 192 -28.21 -25.76 -8.72
N GLN A 193 -27.77 -25.16 -9.81
CA GLN A 193 -28.44 -25.20 -11.13
C GLN A 193 -27.87 -26.26 -12.07
N SER A 194 -26.70 -26.83 -11.75
CA SER A 194 -26.06 -27.95 -12.45
C SER A 194 -26.52 -29.30 -11.93
#